data_AF-A0A162A085-F1
#
_entry.id   AF-A0A162A085-F1
#
_cell.length_a   1.000
_cell.length_b   1.000
_cell.length_c   1.000
_cell.angle_alpha   90.00
_cell.angle_beta   90.00
_cell.angle_gamma   90.00
#
_symmetry.space_group_name_H-M   'P 1'
#
loop_
_entity.id
_entity.type
_entity.pdbx_description
1 polymer ?
#
loop_
_entity_poly.entity_id
_entity_poly.type
_entity_poly.pdbx_seq_one_letter_code
_entity_poly.pdbx_strand_id
1 'polypeptide(L)'
;MAFKEALSWMDGRGWHDSTVESDCLTVVQAVRSNVPMRSYFGRIIEECRRILQRLNKIDLFFVKRSANMVAHQLARESYFLSGRTFDRTNIPSSIQNCIVSDLIAY
;
A
#
# COMPACT_ATOMS: atom_id res chain seq x y z
N MET A 1 -0.11 -6.52 -6.26
CA MET A 1 -1.20 -7.03 -5.40
C MET A 1 -1.42 -6.17 -4.17
N ALA A 2 -0.46 -6.06 -3.24
CA ALA A 2 -0.64 -5.28 -2.00
C ALA A 2 -1.19 -3.85 -2.23
N PHE A 3 -0.64 -3.13 -3.21
CA PHE A 3 -1.13 -1.80 -3.58
C PHE A 3 -2.61 -1.79 -4.03
N LYS A 4 -3.02 -2.74 -4.87
CA LYS A 4 -4.41 -2.87 -5.33
C LYS A 4 -5.37 -3.21 -4.19
N GLU A 5 -4.95 -4.08 -3.27
CA GLU A 5 -5.75 -4.46 -2.10
C GLU A 5 -5.92 -3.27 -1.15
N ALA A 6 -4.85 -2.52 -0.89
CA ALA A 6 -4.93 -1.27 -0.13
C ALA A 6 -5.93 -0.29 -0.75
N LEU A 7 -5.85 -0.05 -2.06
CA LEU A 7 -6.81 0.80 -2.77
C LEU A 7 -8.25 0.29 -2.69
N SER A 8 -8.45 -1.03 -2.83
CA SER A 8 -9.78 -1.65 -2.72
C SER A 8 -10.37 -1.44 -1.32
N TRP A 9 -9.52 -1.50 -0.29
CA TRP A 9 -9.92 -1.26 1.09
C TRP A 9 -10.27 0.21 1.35
N MET A 10 -9.49 1.15 0.79
CA MET A 10 -9.79 2.58 0.86
C MET A 10 -11.13 2.92 0.19
N ASP A 11 -11.37 2.36 -0.99
CA ASP A 11 -12.61 2.54 -1.75
C ASP A 11 -13.83 2.00 -1.01
N GLY A 12 -13.72 0.80 -0.42
CA GLY A 12 -14.78 0.23 0.41
C GLY A 12 -15.09 1.02 1.68
N ARG A 13 -14.18 1.87 2.15
CA ARG A 13 -14.36 2.73 3.32
C ARG A 13 -14.69 4.18 2.99
N GLY A 14 -14.69 4.56 1.71
CA GLY A 14 -14.91 5.95 1.29
C GLY A 14 -13.82 6.91 1.76
N TRP A 15 -12.58 6.45 1.88
CA TRP A 15 -11.45 7.30 2.28
C TRP A 15 -11.00 8.18 1.10
N HIS A 16 -11.66 9.32 0.96
CA HIS A 16 -11.31 10.38 0.03
C HIS A 16 -10.25 11.31 0.64
N ASP A 17 -9.59 12.12 -0.20
CA ASP A 17 -8.61 13.14 0.25
C ASP A 17 -7.48 12.55 1.11
N SER A 18 -6.86 11.49 0.59
CA SER A 18 -5.89 10.66 1.31
C SER A 18 -4.61 10.48 0.51
N THR A 19 -3.51 10.28 1.21
CA THR A 19 -2.20 10.01 0.61
C THR A 19 -1.88 8.52 0.65
N VAL A 20 -1.34 8.00 -0.46
CA VAL A 20 -0.85 6.62 -0.56
C VAL A 20 0.64 6.65 -0.83
N GLU A 21 1.40 5.97 0.01
CA GLU A 21 2.85 5.86 -0.11
C GLU A 21 3.24 4.43 -0.50
N SER A 22 4.23 4.31 -1.39
CA SER A 22 4.75 3.00 -1.80
C SER A 22 6.27 3.03 -1.97
N ASP A 23 6.94 1.98 -1.49
CA ASP A 23 8.37 1.74 -1.76
C ASP A 23 8.62 1.02 -3.09
N CYS A 24 7.57 0.77 -3.88
CA CYS A 24 7.68 0.12 -5.18
C CYS A 24 7.63 1.15 -6.32
N LEU A 25 8.81 1.66 -6.72
CA LEU A 25 8.93 2.65 -7.79
C LEU A 25 8.27 2.19 -9.10
N THR A 26 8.39 0.90 -9.44
CA THR A 26 7.75 0.31 -10.63
C THR A 26 6.24 0.47 -10.61
N VAL A 27 5.59 0.27 -9.46
CA VAL A 27 4.13 0.46 -9.32
C VAL A 27 3.79 1.93 -9.44
N VAL A 28 4.52 2.83 -8.76
CA VAL A 28 4.26 4.27 -8.81
C VAL A 28 4.39 4.81 -10.24
N GLN A 29 5.45 4.43 -10.95
CA GLN A 29 5.67 4.83 -12.34
C GLN A 29 4.63 4.22 -13.27
N ALA A 30 4.31 2.94 -13.11
CA ALA A 30 3.31 2.29 -13.93
C ALA A 30 1.94 2.93 -13.74
N VAL A 31 1.51 3.24 -12.51
CA VAL A 31 0.22 3.91 -12.25
C VAL A 31 0.17 5.30 -12.91
N ARG A 32 1.25 6.08 -12.81
CA ARG A 32 1.34 7.44 -13.38
C ARG A 32 1.48 7.47 -14.90
N SER A 33 2.01 6.40 -15.50
CA SER A 33 2.18 6.29 -16.94
C SER A 33 0.83 6.12 -17.64
N ASN A 34 0.71 6.57 -18.89
CA ASN A 34 -0.41 6.27 -19.78
C ASN A 34 -0.08 5.20 -20.83
N VAL A 35 1.09 4.56 -20.71
CA VAL A 35 1.50 3.52 -21.65
C VAL A 35 0.64 2.27 -21.45
N PRO A 36 -0.02 1.75 -22.49
CA PRO A 36 -0.81 0.53 -22.39
C PRO A 36 0.12 -0.67 -22.15
N MET A 37 -0.22 -1.50 -21.18
CA MET A 37 0.57 -2.67 -20.79
C MET A 37 -0.27 -3.94 -20.94
N ARG A 38 0.02 -4.75 -21.97
CA ARG A 38 -0.70 -6.01 -22.24
C ARG A 38 -0.10 -7.18 -21.44
N SER A 39 0.00 -7.03 -20.12
CA SER A 39 0.51 -8.05 -19.21
C SER A 39 -0.40 -8.20 -18.00
N TYR A 40 -0.23 -9.28 -17.23
CA TYR A 40 -0.94 -9.46 -15.97
C TYR A 40 -0.71 -8.28 -15.01
N PHE A 41 0.55 -7.82 -14.94
CA PHE A 41 0.90 -6.60 -14.20
C PHE A 41 0.14 -5.38 -14.74
N GLY A 42 0.09 -5.20 -16.06
CA GLY A 42 -0.67 -4.12 -16.70
C GLY A 42 -2.14 -4.10 -16.33
N ARG A 43 -2.80 -5.27 -16.32
CA ARG A 43 -4.20 -5.41 -15.89
C ARG A 43 -4.40 -4.97 -14.44
N ILE A 44 -3.50 -5.37 -13.53
CA ILE A 44 -3.55 -4.93 -12.13
C ILE A 44 -3.39 -3.40 -12.04
N ILE A 45 -2.48 -2.82 -12.82
CA ILE A 45 -2.27 -1.36 -12.84
C ILE A 45 -3.50 -0.63 -13.38
N GLU A 46 -4.16 -1.14 -14.42
CA GLU A 46 -5.43 -0.58 -14.91
C GLU A 46 -6.54 -0.64 -13.86
N GLU A 47 -6.67 -1.74 -13.12
CA GLU A 47 -7.58 -1.85 -11.99
C GLU A 47 -7.27 -0.79 -10.91
N CYS A 48 -6.00 -0.63 -10.54
CA CYS A 48 -5.58 0.41 -9.59
C CYS A 48 -5.96 1.81 -10.06
N ARG A 49 -5.72 2.14 -11.34
CA ARG A 49 -6.12 3.45 -11.90
C ARG A 49 -7.62 3.66 -11.83
N ARG A 50 -8.42 2.63 -12.13
CA ARG A 50 -9.89 2.69 -12.03
C ARG A 50 -10.35 2.92 -10.58
N ILE A 51 -9.69 2.31 -9.60
CA ILE A 51 -10.01 2.55 -8.18
C ILE A 51 -9.64 3.98 -7.79
N LEU A 52 -8.44 4.44 -8.16
CA LEU A 52 -7.98 5.81 -7.90
C LEU A 52 -8.89 6.87 -8.53
N GLN A 53 -9.49 6.61 -9.69
CA GLN A 53 -10.46 7.51 -10.31
C GLN A 53 -11.76 7.64 -9.52
N ARG A 54 -12.15 6.62 -8.75
CA ARG A 54 -13.33 6.67 -7.86
C ARG A 54 -13.00 7.36 -6.54
N LEU A 55 -11.77 7.17 -6.06
CA LEU A 55 -11.26 7.83 -4.88
C LEU A 55 -10.89 9.28 -5.22
N ASN A 56 -11.80 10.22 -4.99
CA ASN A 56 -11.51 11.63 -5.19
C ASN A 56 -10.30 12.08 -4.36
N LYS A 57 -9.38 12.85 -4.97
CA LYS A 57 -8.19 13.44 -4.35
C LYS A 57 -7.28 12.42 -3.65
N ILE A 58 -6.67 11.52 -4.42
CA ILE A 58 -5.62 10.66 -3.88
C ILE A 58 -4.26 11.09 -4.42
N ASP A 59 -3.34 11.41 -3.52
CA ASP A 59 -1.94 11.63 -3.85
C ASP A 59 -1.16 10.34 -3.69
N LEU A 60 -0.40 9.97 -4.73
CA LEU A 60 0.46 8.79 -4.71
C LEU A 60 1.93 9.22 -4.64
N PHE A 61 2.68 8.81 -3.62
CA PHE A 61 4.11 9.08 -3.48
C PHE A 61 4.96 7.82 -3.49
N PHE A 62 6.15 7.94 -4.08
CA PHE A 62 7.22 6.98 -3.88
C PHE A 62 8.00 7.38 -2.63
N VAL A 63 8.21 6.43 -1.72
CA VAL A 63 9.03 6.59 -0.52
C VAL A 63 10.14 5.56 -0.49
N LYS A 64 11.24 5.85 0.20
CA LYS A 64 12.29 4.84 0.41
C LYS A 64 11.73 3.72 1.31
N ARG A 65 12.20 2.48 1.14
CA ARG A 65 11.81 1.36 1.99
C ARG A 65 12.00 1.64 3.49
N SER A 66 13.04 2.40 3.86
CA SER A 66 13.29 2.82 5.25
C SER A 66 12.13 3.62 5.86
N ALA A 67 11.36 4.35 5.03
CA ALA A 67 10.17 5.10 5.44
C ALA A 67 8.86 4.30 5.24
N ASN A 68 8.94 3.07 4.71
CA ASN A 68 7.79 2.18 4.52
C ASN A 68 7.99 0.86 5.29
N MET A 69 8.74 0.91 6.40
CA MET A 69 9.15 -0.30 7.10
C MET A 69 7.97 -1.05 7.73
N VAL A 70 6.95 -0.33 8.21
CA VAL A 70 5.75 -0.94 8.79
C VAL A 70 5.03 -1.82 7.76
N ALA A 71 4.73 -1.28 6.57
CA ALA A 71 4.07 -2.05 5.51
C ALA A 71 4.97 -3.18 4.99
N HIS A 72 6.28 -2.94 4.90
CA HIS A 72 7.26 -3.96 4.50
C HIS A 72 7.27 -5.15 5.49
N GLN A 73 7.35 -4.89 6.79
CA GLN A 73 7.30 -5.95 7.80
C GLN A 73 5.96 -6.67 7.78
N LEU A 74 4.84 -5.93 7.68
CA LEU A 74 3.52 -6.56 7.61
C LEU A 74 3.39 -7.51 6.42
N ALA A 75 3.87 -7.11 5.25
CA ALA A 75 3.89 -7.98 4.06
C ALA A 75 4.81 -9.19 4.27
N ARG A 76 5.97 -9.01 4.90
CA ARG A 76 6.91 -10.10 5.20
C ARG A 76 6.33 -11.12 6.17
N GLU A 77 5.72 -10.66 7.25
CA GLU A 77 5.10 -11.50 8.28
C GLU A 77 3.85 -12.21 7.75
N SER A 78 3.14 -11.63 6.77
CA SER A 78 1.96 -12.26 6.16
C SER A 78 2.27 -13.64 5.53
N TYR A 79 3.51 -13.90 5.13
CA TYR A 79 3.94 -15.21 4.64
C TYR A 79 3.88 -16.30 5.71
N PHE A 80 4.22 -15.95 6.95
CA PHE A 80 4.26 -16.88 8.09
C PHE A 80 2.94 -16.92 8.87
N LEU A 81 2.15 -15.84 8.77
CA LEU A 81 0.96 -15.61 9.58
C LEU A 81 -0.33 -15.57 8.74
N SER A 82 -0.43 -16.47 7.75
CA SER A 82 -1.60 -16.60 6.88
C SER A 82 -2.91 -16.66 7.66
N GLY A 83 -3.89 -15.84 7.25
CA GLY A 83 -5.24 -15.81 7.83
C GLY A 83 -5.38 -15.03 9.15
N ARG A 84 -4.33 -14.36 9.63
CA ARG A 84 -4.43 -13.52 10.84
C ARG A 84 -4.82 -12.09 10.52
N THR A 85 -5.78 -11.57 11.28
CA THR A 85 -6.06 -10.13 11.35
C THR A 85 -5.45 -9.60 12.63
N PHE A 86 -4.71 -8.50 12.51
CA PHE A 86 -4.10 -7.82 13.66
C PHE A 86 -4.89 -6.54 13.96
N ASP A 87 -5.08 -6.28 15.23
CA ASP A 87 -5.60 -5.01 15.75
C ASP A 87 -4.57 -4.38 16.70
N ARG A 88 -4.96 -3.32 17.41
CA ARG A 88 -4.09 -2.62 18.37
C ARG A 88 -3.61 -3.51 19.54
N THR A 89 -4.29 -4.63 19.81
CA THR A 89 -4.05 -5.50 20.97
C THR A 89 -3.27 -6.77 20.64
N ASN A 90 -3.27 -7.20 19.37
CA ASN A 90 -2.69 -8.48 18.95
C ASN A 90 -1.60 -8.35 17.88
N ILE A 91 -0.91 -7.21 17.82
CA ILE A 91 0.12 -6.97 16.81
C ILE A 91 1.46 -7.64 17.19
N PRO A 92 2.15 -8.35 16.27
CA PRO A 92 3.47 -8.89 16.52
C PRO A 92 4.47 -7.80 16.94
N SER A 93 5.36 -8.11 17.89
CA SER A 93 6.37 -7.18 18.41
C SER A 93 7.30 -6.65 17.32
N SER A 94 7.58 -7.45 16.28
CA SER A 94 8.37 -7.03 15.11
C SER A 94 7.73 -5.84 14.38
N ILE A 95 6.40 -5.82 14.26
CA ILE A 95 5.66 -4.73 13.62
C ILE A 95 5.48 -3.55 14.59
N GLN A 96 5.23 -3.82 15.87
CA GLN A 96 5.12 -2.79 16.90
C GLN A 96 6.37 -1.91 16.97
N ASN A 97 7.56 -2.52 16.93
CA ASN A 97 8.83 -1.79 16.93
C ASN A 97 8.99 -0.91 15.69
N CYS A 98 8.53 -1.36 14.53
CA CYS A 98 8.52 -0.54 13.31
C CYS A 98 7.58 0.65 13.44
N ILE A 99 6.39 0.48 14.01
CA ILE A 99 5.45 1.59 14.23
C ILE A 99 6.05 2.64 15.17
N VAL A 100 6.64 2.20 16.29
CA VAL A 100 7.28 3.13 17.25
C VAL A 100 8.42 3.90 16.59
N SER A 101 9.25 3.23 15.79
CA SER A 101 10.34 3.90 15.05
C SER A 101 9.82 4.90 14.01
N ASP A 102 8.69 4.62 13.38
CA ASP A 102 8.08 5.50 12.37
C ASP A 102 7.49 6.76 13.01
N LEU A 103 6.83 6.61 14.17
CA LEU A 103 6.29 7.72 14.95
C LEU A 103 7.37 8.65 15.52
N ILE A 104 8.57 8.13 15.81
CA ILE A 104 9.70 8.93 16.31
C ILE A 104 10.40 9.68 15.16
N ALA A 105 10.25 9.21 13.92
CA ALA A 105 10.88 9.80 12.75
C ALA A 105 10.11 11.00 12.15
N TYR A 106 8.86 11.22 12.58
CA TYR A 106 8.01 12.37 12.26
C TYR A 106 8.05 13.43 13.35
#